data_AF-A0A1J1HTC8-F1
#
_entry.id   AF-A0A1J1HTC8-F1
#
_cell.length_a   1.000
_cell.length_b   1.000
_cell.length_c   1.000
_cell.angle_alpha   90.00
_cell.angle_beta   90.00
_cell.angle_gamma   90.00
#
_symmetry.space_group_name_H-M   'P 1'
#
loop_
_entity.id
_entity.type
_entity.pdbx_description
1 polymer ?
#
loop_
_entity_poly.entity_id
_entity_poly.type
_entity_poly.pdbx_seq_one_letter_code
_entity_poly.pdbx_strand_id
1 'polypeptide(L)'
;MGGVFGKSKKSASRVTEQDKAVLQLKQQRDKIKQYQKRIEQSLENDRELARQCLNKGQRERAKLILRKKKYQENLLATTDKELEALEKLTTDLEFAQVQQQVVDGLQVGNEALKKIHEILTIDEVERIMDETREGIEKQQEIDAIISTGALSQEDEDSVAAELEELVASTLPAIDEDFDDKLPDVPVGEPIGEEKKKKKKEIEPERRVALEA
;
A
#
# COMPACT_ATOMS: atom_id res chain seq x y z
N MET A 1 -17.32 -57.01 27.56
CA MET A 1 -18.47 -56.48 26.80
C MET A 1 -18.98 -55.28 27.59
N GLY A 2 -18.88 -54.02 27.18
CA GLY A 2 -18.36 -53.41 25.96
C GLY A 2 -18.02 -51.94 26.27
N GLY A 3 -16.96 -51.45 25.65
CA GLY A 3 -16.66 -50.02 25.63
C GLY A 3 -17.52 -49.35 24.58
N VAL A 4 -18.40 -48.44 25.00
CA VAL A 4 -19.14 -47.54 24.12
C VAL A 4 -18.63 -46.13 24.37
N PHE A 5 -17.40 -45.88 23.90
CA PHE A 5 -16.84 -44.53 23.81
C PHE A 5 -17.43 -43.87 22.56
N GLY A 6 -18.62 -43.30 22.70
CA GLY A 6 -19.18 -42.38 21.72
C GLY A 6 -18.32 -41.12 21.68
N LYS A 7 -17.32 -41.08 20.79
CA LYS A 7 -16.70 -39.82 20.36
C LYS A 7 -17.78 -39.02 19.63
N SER A 8 -18.47 -38.15 20.35
CA SER A 8 -19.28 -37.10 19.72
C SER A 8 -18.34 -36.29 18.83
N LYS A 9 -18.62 -36.25 17.52
CA LYS A 9 -18.03 -35.29 16.60
C LYS A 9 -18.34 -33.92 17.19
N LYS A 10 -17.35 -33.30 17.84
CA LYS A 10 -17.42 -31.89 18.23
C LYS A 10 -17.66 -31.12 16.94
N SER A 11 -18.83 -30.48 16.83
CA SER A 11 -19.12 -29.51 15.80
C SER A 11 -17.93 -28.54 15.74
N ALA A 12 -17.28 -28.42 14.59
CA ALA A 12 -16.22 -27.45 14.39
C ALA A 12 -16.78 -26.08 14.80
N SER A 13 -16.24 -25.50 15.87
CA SER A 13 -16.77 -24.25 16.39
C SER A 13 -16.61 -23.17 15.33
N ARG A 14 -17.67 -22.38 15.08
CA ARG A 14 -17.61 -21.14 14.27
C ARG A 14 -16.55 -20.13 14.75
N VAL A 15 -15.98 -20.36 15.92
CA VAL A 15 -14.91 -19.56 16.53
C VAL A 15 -13.57 -20.12 16.08
N THR A 16 -12.84 -19.32 15.32
CA THR A 16 -11.48 -19.64 14.87
C THR A 16 -10.50 -19.59 16.05
N GLU A 17 -9.30 -20.14 15.88
CA GLU A 17 -8.25 -20.01 16.91
C GLU A 17 -7.82 -18.55 17.09
N GLN A 18 -7.90 -17.75 16.02
CA GLN A 18 -7.65 -16.31 16.01
C GLN A 18 -8.66 -15.58 16.90
N ASP A 19 -9.95 -15.88 16.77
CA ASP A 19 -11.00 -15.29 17.62
C ASP A 19 -10.80 -15.61 19.10
N LYS A 20 -10.30 -16.82 19.42
CA LYS A 20 -9.98 -17.20 20.81
C LYS A 20 -8.80 -16.40 21.34
N ALA A 21 -7.77 -16.16 20.52
CA ALA A 21 -6.63 -15.33 20.90
C ALA A 21 -7.07 -13.88 21.16
N VAL A 22 -7.88 -13.30 20.27
CA VAL A 22 -8.45 -11.95 20.45
C VAL A 22 -9.28 -11.87 21.73
N LEU A 23 -10.10 -12.88 22.01
CA LEU A 23 -10.89 -12.93 23.25
C LEU A 23 -9.99 -12.97 24.50
N GLN A 24 -8.92 -13.78 24.50
CA GLN A 24 -7.98 -13.86 25.62
C GLN A 24 -7.29 -12.51 25.86
N LEU A 25 -6.85 -11.83 24.81
CA LEU A 25 -6.25 -10.50 24.90
C LEU A 25 -7.24 -9.48 25.47
N LYS A 26 -8.50 -9.49 25.01
CA LYS A 26 -9.56 -8.62 25.53
C LYS A 26 -9.86 -8.90 27.00
N GLN A 27 -9.89 -10.17 27.42
CA GLN A 27 -10.03 -10.54 28.84
C GLN A 27 -8.85 -10.07 29.69
N GLN A 28 -7.62 -10.18 29.18
CA GLN A 28 -6.41 -9.70 29.85
C GLN A 28 -6.49 -8.18 30.07
N ARG A 29 -6.85 -7.44 29.01
CA ARG A 29 -7.06 -5.99 29.03
C ARG A 29 -8.08 -5.58 30.09
N ASP A 30 -9.22 -6.27 30.13
CA ASP A 30 -10.29 -5.94 31.09
C ASP A 30 -9.87 -6.21 32.54
N LYS A 31 -9.11 -7.29 32.78
CA LYS A 31 -8.52 -7.58 34.10
C LYS A 31 -7.52 -6.50 34.52
N ILE A 32 -6.69 -6.02 33.60
CA ILE A 32 -5.73 -4.94 33.86
C ILE A 32 -6.47 -3.63 34.20
N LYS A 33 -7.52 -3.28 33.45
CA LYS A 33 -8.36 -2.10 33.75
C LYS A 33 -9.03 -2.20 35.12
N GLN A 34 -9.51 -3.39 35.52
CA GLN A 34 -10.04 -3.62 36.87
C GLN A 34 -8.96 -3.45 37.94
N TYR A 35 -7.73 -3.92 37.67
CA TYR A 35 -6.61 -3.78 38.59
C TYR A 35 -6.16 -2.32 38.76
N GLN A 36 -6.07 -1.55 37.67
CA GLN A 36 -5.83 -0.11 37.69
C GLN A 36 -6.82 0.60 38.61
N LYS A 37 -8.13 0.38 38.41
CA LYS A 37 -9.17 1.01 39.24
C LYS A 37 -9.03 0.68 40.74
N ARG A 38 -8.61 -0.54 41.08
CA ARG A 38 -8.33 -0.92 42.47
C ARG A 38 -7.09 -0.21 43.03
N ILE A 39 -6.03 -0.07 42.24
CA ILE A 39 -4.83 0.67 42.66
C ILE A 39 -5.16 2.15 42.85
N GLU A 40 -5.92 2.76 41.95
CA GLU A 40 -6.34 4.17 42.07
C GLU A 40 -7.10 4.43 43.37
N GLN A 41 -8.05 3.55 43.72
CA GLN A 41 -8.74 3.61 45.01
C GLN A 41 -7.78 3.44 46.20
N SER A 42 -6.82 2.51 46.11
CA SER A 42 -5.79 2.35 47.15
C SER A 42 -4.91 3.60 47.27
N LEU A 43 -4.59 4.28 46.17
CA LEU A 43 -3.78 5.49 46.16
C LEU A 43 -4.53 6.66 46.82
N GLU A 44 -5.83 6.77 46.60
CA GLU A 44 -6.69 7.77 47.26
C GLU A 44 -6.74 7.52 48.77
N ASN A 45 -6.97 6.27 49.18
CA ASN A 45 -6.96 5.87 50.59
C ASN A 45 -5.59 6.13 51.25
N ASP A 46 -4.48 5.80 50.58
CA ASP A 46 -3.13 6.06 51.09
C ASP A 46 -2.84 7.57 51.19
N ARG A 47 -3.40 8.41 50.32
CA ARG A 47 -3.32 9.88 50.44
C ARG A 47 -4.04 10.38 51.69
N GLU A 48 -5.24 9.89 51.94
CA GLU A 48 -6.01 10.27 53.14
C GLU A 48 -5.33 9.79 54.42
N LEU A 49 -4.86 8.54 54.45
CA LEU A 49 -4.12 7.99 55.58
C LEU A 49 -2.82 8.78 55.84
N ALA A 50 -2.09 9.17 54.80
CA ALA A 50 -0.91 10.02 54.95
C ALA A 50 -1.27 11.38 55.58
N ARG A 51 -2.37 12.03 55.13
CA ARG A 51 -2.88 13.28 55.72
C ARG A 51 -3.25 13.09 57.20
N GLN A 52 -3.95 12.03 57.55
CA GLN A 52 -4.32 11.72 58.93
C GLN A 52 -3.09 11.48 59.83
N CYS A 53 -2.08 10.77 59.34
CA CYS A 53 -0.83 10.55 60.07
C CYS A 53 -0.05 11.85 60.30
N LEU A 54 -0.06 12.77 59.33
CA LEU A 54 0.55 14.10 59.49
C LEU A 54 -0.17 14.93 60.56
N ASN A 55 -1.50 14.93 60.56
CA ASN A 55 -2.31 15.62 61.57
C ASN A 55 -2.07 15.08 62.99
N LYS A 56 -1.77 13.78 63.12
CA LYS A 56 -1.42 13.11 64.39
C LYS A 56 0.06 13.29 64.79
N GLY A 57 0.85 14.06 64.03
CA GLY A 57 2.28 14.28 64.28
C GLY A 57 3.19 13.08 63.98
N GLN A 58 2.66 12.00 63.39
CA GLN A 58 3.39 10.75 63.14
C GLN A 58 4.15 10.79 61.80
N ARG A 59 5.23 11.59 61.74
CA ARG A 59 6.01 11.86 60.51
C ARG A 59 6.62 10.60 59.88
N GLU A 60 7.19 9.69 60.68
CA GLU A 60 7.81 8.46 60.15
C GLU A 60 6.79 7.52 59.48
N ARG A 61 5.59 7.39 60.08
CA ARG A 61 4.50 6.62 59.46
C ARG A 61 3.99 7.26 58.18
N ALA A 62 3.83 8.59 58.15
CA ALA A 62 3.45 9.30 56.94
C ALA A 62 4.47 9.09 55.81
N LYS A 63 5.77 9.14 56.12
CA LYS A 63 6.85 8.88 55.15
C LYS A 63 6.78 7.45 54.58
N LEU A 64 6.47 6.46 55.41
CA LEU A 64 6.30 5.07 54.96
C LEU A 64 5.11 4.92 54.01
N ILE A 65 3.97 5.53 54.32
CA ILE A 65 2.77 5.52 53.46
C ILE A 65 3.07 6.21 52.12
N LEU A 66 3.76 7.35 52.14
CA LEU A 66 4.16 8.05 50.91
C LEU A 66 5.12 7.23 50.04
N ARG A 67 6.02 6.43 50.64
CA ARG A 67 6.87 5.48 49.89
C ARG A 67 6.04 4.37 49.24
N LYS A 68 5.08 3.80 49.98
CA LYS A 68 4.13 2.80 49.44
C LYS A 68 3.34 3.38 48.27
N LYS A 69 2.81 4.60 48.43
CA LYS A 69 2.11 5.34 47.38
C LYS A 69 2.99 5.51 46.13
N LYS A 70 4.25 5.93 46.29
CA LYS A 70 5.16 6.12 45.16
C LYS A 70 5.45 4.82 44.40
N TYR A 71 5.58 3.70 45.12
CA TYR A 71 5.73 2.38 44.51
C TYR A 71 4.49 1.98 43.70
N GLN A 72 3.29 2.20 44.24
CA GLN A 72 2.04 1.95 43.54
C GLN A 72 1.85 2.84 42.30
N GLU A 73 2.26 4.12 42.35
CA GLU A 73 2.27 5.02 41.19
C GLU A 73 3.18 4.49 40.08
N ASN A 74 4.38 4.00 40.42
CA ASN A 74 5.29 3.41 39.46
C ASN A 74 4.71 2.12 38.86
N LEU A 75 4.06 1.29 39.68
CA LEU A 75 3.41 0.07 39.22
C LEU A 75 2.26 0.39 38.24
N LEU A 76 1.46 1.41 38.54
CA LEU A 76 0.39 1.89 37.68
C LEU A 76 0.96 2.37 36.33
N ALA A 77 2.03 3.16 36.34
CA ALA A 77 2.70 3.60 35.12
C ALA A 77 3.25 2.44 34.26
N THR A 78 3.76 1.37 34.87
CA THR A 78 4.16 0.16 34.13
C THR A 78 2.94 -0.57 33.56
N THR A 79 1.88 -0.67 34.34
CA THR A 79 0.62 -1.32 33.95
C THR A 79 -0.04 -0.58 32.77
N ASP A 80 0.02 0.75 32.74
CA ASP A 80 -0.48 1.57 31.63
C ASP A 80 0.26 1.27 30.33
N LYS A 81 1.60 1.10 30.39
CA LYS A 81 2.41 0.72 29.22
C LYS A 81 2.07 -0.70 28.74
N GLU A 82 1.87 -1.63 29.66
CA GLU A 82 1.43 -2.99 29.32
C GLU A 82 0.04 -2.99 28.67
N LEU A 83 -0.86 -2.13 29.16
CA LEU A 83 -2.19 -1.96 28.58
C LEU A 83 -2.11 -1.40 27.15
N GLU A 84 -1.29 -0.37 26.93
CA GLU A 84 -1.06 0.19 25.59
C GLU A 84 -0.47 -0.86 24.63
N ALA A 85 0.49 -1.67 25.12
CA ALA A 85 1.06 -2.77 24.34
C ALA A 85 0.01 -3.84 23.98
N LEU A 86 -0.89 -4.20 24.91
CA LEU A 86 -1.99 -5.13 24.65
C LEU A 86 -3.00 -4.59 23.65
N GLU A 87 -3.31 -3.29 23.72
CA GLU A 87 -4.22 -2.64 22.78
C GLU A 87 -3.60 -2.61 21.37
N LYS A 88 -2.31 -2.28 21.23
CA LYS A 88 -1.57 -2.38 19.95
C LYS A 88 -1.55 -3.81 19.41
N LEU A 89 -1.24 -4.80 20.23
CA LEU A 89 -1.20 -6.19 19.80
C LEU A 89 -2.58 -6.67 19.33
N THR A 90 -3.66 -6.21 19.98
CA THR A 90 -5.03 -6.53 19.56
C THR A 90 -5.34 -5.92 18.19
N THR A 91 -4.99 -4.65 17.96
CA THR A 91 -5.20 -3.99 16.65
C THR A 91 -4.35 -4.62 15.55
N ASP A 92 -3.11 -5.00 15.86
CA ASP A 92 -2.22 -5.66 14.91
C ASP A 92 -2.75 -7.05 14.50
N LEU A 93 -3.33 -7.79 15.44
CA LEU A 93 -3.96 -9.09 15.16
C LEU A 93 -5.22 -8.92 14.30
N GLU A 94 -6.07 -7.95 14.60
CA GLU A 94 -7.24 -7.61 13.79
C GLU A 94 -6.83 -7.20 12.36
N PHE A 95 -5.75 -6.43 12.22
CA PHE A 95 -5.18 -6.08 10.91
C PHE A 95 -4.62 -7.30 10.17
N ALA A 96 -3.89 -8.18 10.85
CA ALA A 96 -3.37 -9.41 10.26
C ALA A 96 -4.49 -10.34 9.76
N GLN A 97 -5.64 -10.37 10.45
CA GLN A 97 -6.81 -11.13 10.03
C GLN A 97 -7.39 -10.58 8.70
N VAL A 98 -7.46 -9.26 8.56
CA VAL A 98 -7.85 -8.62 7.28
C VAL A 98 -6.83 -8.91 6.20
N GLN A 99 -5.53 -8.84 6.52
CA GLN A 99 -4.46 -9.13 5.59
C GLN A 99 -4.51 -10.57 5.06
N GLN A 100 -4.84 -11.54 5.92
CA GLN A 100 -5.09 -12.93 5.51
C GLN A 100 -6.23 -13.00 4.48
N GLN A 101 -7.35 -12.32 4.73
CA GLN A 101 -8.49 -12.30 3.79
C GLN A 101 -8.13 -11.68 2.44
N VAL A 102 -7.28 -10.63 2.43
CA VAL A 102 -6.78 -10.04 1.19
C VAL A 102 -5.92 -11.02 0.41
N VAL A 103 -5.02 -11.75 1.09
CA VAL A 103 -4.18 -12.77 0.45
C VAL A 103 -5.02 -13.92 -0.11
N ASP A 104 -6.00 -14.39 0.65
CA ASP A 104 -6.93 -15.45 0.19
C ASP A 104 -7.73 -14.97 -1.05
N GLY A 105 -8.17 -13.70 -1.06
CA GLY A 105 -8.83 -13.08 -2.20
C GLY A 105 -7.93 -12.96 -3.43
N LEU A 106 -6.66 -12.59 -3.25
CA LEU A 106 -5.67 -12.57 -4.32
C LEU A 106 -5.40 -13.97 -4.89
N GLN A 107 -5.39 -15.01 -4.05
CA GLN A 107 -5.23 -16.39 -4.51
C GLN A 107 -6.40 -16.82 -5.39
N VAL A 108 -7.64 -16.55 -4.97
CA VAL A 108 -8.85 -16.83 -5.77
C VAL A 108 -8.82 -16.03 -7.09
N GLY A 109 -8.41 -14.76 -7.04
CA GLY A 109 -8.23 -13.94 -8.25
C GLY A 109 -7.17 -14.53 -9.19
N ASN A 110 -6.05 -15.01 -8.67
CA ASN A 110 -5.00 -15.66 -9.46
C ASN A 110 -5.50 -16.96 -10.12
N GLU A 111 -6.26 -17.79 -9.38
CA GLU A 111 -6.89 -18.99 -9.93
C GLU A 111 -7.92 -18.66 -11.03
N ALA A 112 -8.70 -17.60 -10.85
CA ALA A 112 -9.62 -17.12 -11.88
C ALA A 112 -8.89 -16.64 -13.13
N LEU A 113 -7.80 -15.88 -12.97
CA LEU A 113 -6.94 -15.44 -14.08
C LEU A 113 -6.31 -16.62 -14.82
N LYS A 114 -5.83 -17.65 -14.10
CA LYS A 114 -5.31 -18.87 -14.71
C LYS A 114 -6.36 -19.58 -15.56
N LYS A 115 -7.59 -19.71 -15.06
CA LYS A 115 -8.70 -20.29 -15.84
C LYS A 115 -9.03 -19.46 -17.08
N ILE A 116 -9.00 -18.13 -16.98
CA ILE A 116 -9.18 -17.25 -18.15
C ILE A 116 -8.05 -17.45 -19.16
N HIS A 117 -6.80 -17.57 -18.71
CA HIS A 117 -5.67 -17.87 -19.60
C HIS A 117 -5.71 -19.28 -20.18
N GLU A 118 -6.28 -20.26 -19.48
CA GLU A 118 -6.53 -21.60 -20.01
C GLU A 118 -7.63 -21.60 -21.08
N ILE A 119 -8.65 -20.74 -20.94
CA ILE A 119 -9.71 -20.57 -21.96
C ILE A 119 -9.20 -19.78 -23.16
N LEU A 120 -8.38 -18.74 -22.92
CA LEU A 120 -7.63 -18.03 -23.95
C LEU A 120 -6.42 -18.86 -24.38
N THR A 121 -6.67 -20.07 -24.88
CA THR A 121 -5.63 -20.97 -25.39
C THR A 121 -4.79 -20.25 -26.44
N ILE A 122 -3.48 -20.51 -26.41
CA ILE A 122 -2.52 -20.09 -27.44
C ILE A 122 -3.07 -20.45 -28.83
N ASP A 123 -3.72 -21.60 -28.98
CA ASP A 123 -4.36 -22.04 -30.23
C ASP A 123 -5.42 -21.07 -30.79
N GLU A 124 -6.19 -20.38 -29.93
CA GLU A 124 -7.20 -19.42 -30.39
C GLU A 124 -6.56 -18.08 -30.73
N VAL A 125 -5.50 -17.70 -30.02
CA VAL A 125 -4.67 -16.54 -30.38
C VAL A 125 -3.92 -16.79 -31.70
N GLU A 126 -3.35 -17.98 -31.89
CA GLU A 126 -2.68 -18.40 -33.13
C GLU A 126 -3.66 -18.42 -34.30
N ARG A 127 -4.87 -18.98 -34.13
CA ARG A 127 -5.91 -18.90 -35.18
C ARG A 127 -6.29 -17.48 -35.56
N ILE A 128 -6.49 -16.60 -34.57
CA ILE A 128 -6.82 -15.20 -34.85
C ILE A 128 -5.66 -14.51 -35.57
N MET A 129 -4.41 -14.80 -35.20
CA MET A 129 -3.24 -14.25 -35.89
C MET A 129 -3.12 -14.78 -37.33
N ASP A 130 -3.37 -16.07 -37.55
CA ASP A 130 -3.37 -16.68 -38.88
C ASP A 130 -4.51 -16.13 -39.76
N GLU A 131 -5.73 -16.02 -39.24
CA GLU A 131 -6.87 -15.40 -39.93
C GLU A 131 -6.61 -13.93 -40.26
N THR A 132 -5.98 -13.19 -39.35
CA THR A 132 -5.57 -11.79 -39.57
C THR A 132 -4.51 -11.71 -40.67
N ARG A 133 -3.54 -12.62 -40.67
CA ARG A 133 -2.48 -12.68 -41.67
C ARG A 133 -3.04 -13.01 -43.06
N GLU A 134 -3.94 -13.98 -43.16
CA GLU A 134 -4.66 -14.28 -44.40
C GLU A 134 -5.48 -13.08 -44.89
N GLY A 135 -6.12 -12.34 -43.97
CA GLY A 135 -6.86 -11.12 -44.31
C GLY A 135 -5.94 -10.02 -44.89
N ILE A 136 -4.75 -9.85 -44.32
CA ILE A 136 -3.74 -8.92 -44.82
C ILE A 136 -3.21 -9.38 -46.19
N GLU A 137 -2.93 -10.67 -46.36
CA GLU A 137 -2.46 -11.22 -47.64
C GLU A 137 -3.52 -11.06 -48.74
N LYS A 138 -4.81 -11.29 -48.44
CA LYS A 138 -5.92 -11.01 -49.36
C LYS A 138 -6.05 -9.54 -49.69
N GLN A 139 -5.88 -8.65 -48.70
CA GLN A 139 -5.88 -7.21 -48.96
C GLN A 139 -4.73 -6.83 -49.89
N GLN A 140 -3.53 -7.35 -49.65
CA GLN A 140 -2.37 -7.13 -50.52
C GLN A 140 -2.57 -7.71 -51.93
N GLU A 141 -3.24 -8.86 -52.06
CA GLU A 141 -3.62 -9.42 -53.35
C GLU A 141 -4.64 -8.55 -54.08
N ILE A 142 -5.65 -8.03 -53.38
CA ILE A 142 -6.62 -7.06 -53.92
C ILE A 142 -5.89 -5.79 -54.36
N ASP A 143 -5.02 -5.23 -53.51
CA ASP A 143 -4.23 -4.05 -53.82
C ASP A 143 -3.34 -4.30 -55.04
N ALA A 144 -2.72 -5.48 -55.14
CA ALA A 144 -1.89 -5.87 -56.28
C ALA A 144 -2.71 -6.00 -57.56
N ILE A 145 -3.88 -6.65 -57.53
CA ILE A 145 -4.79 -6.79 -58.68
C ILE A 145 -5.29 -5.43 -59.16
N ILE A 146 -5.66 -4.55 -58.23
CA ILE A 146 -6.07 -3.17 -58.54
C ILE A 146 -4.90 -2.43 -59.20
N SER A 147 -3.68 -2.58 -58.67
CA SER A 147 -2.47 -1.88 -59.14
C SER A 147 -1.88 -2.43 -60.44
N THR A 148 -2.11 -3.71 -60.81
CA THR A 148 -1.43 -4.36 -61.95
C THR A 148 -2.30 -4.57 -63.19
N GLY A 149 -3.58 -4.18 -63.19
CA GLY A 149 -4.34 -4.19 -64.45
C GLY A 149 -5.86 -4.11 -64.38
N ALA A 150 -6.45 -3.63 -63.29
CA ALA A 150 -7.91 -3.43 -63.23
C ALA A 150 -8.36 -2.05 -63.73
N LEU A 151 -7.48 -1.05 -63.74
CA LEU A 151 -7.78 0.33 -64.13
C LEU A 151 -7.03 0.70 -65.42
N SER A 152 -7.70 1.37 -66.35
CA SER A 152 -7.06 2.01 -67.50
C SER A 152 -6.28 3.24 -67.05
N GLN A 153 -5.28 3.68 -67.82
CA GLN A 153 -4.55 4.91 -67.55
C GLN A 153 -5.48 6.14 -67.53
N GLU A 154 -6.57 6.10 -68.30
CA GLU A 154 -7.62 7.12 -68.30
C GLU A 154 -8.47 7.09 -67.02
N ASP A 155 -8.65 5.92 -66.39
CA ASP A 155 -9.35 5.77 -65.11
C ASP A 155 -8.47 6.27 -63.95
N GLU A 156 -7.15 6.02 -64.01
CA GLU A 156 -6.19 6.55 -63.02
C GLU A 156 -6.12 8.08 -63.06
N ASP A 157 -6.10 8.68 -64.24
CA ASP A 157 -6.12 10.14 -64.42
C ASP A 157 -7.44 10.76 -63.90
N SER A 158 -8.58 10.09 -64.13
CA SER A 158 -9.89 10.52 -63.60
C SER A 158 -9.93 10.46 -62.07
N VAL A 159 -9.43 9.38 -61.46
CA VAL A 159 -9.37 9.22 -60.01
C VAL A 159 -8.40 10.24 -59.38
N ALA A 160 -7.28 10.53 -60.04
CA ALA A 160 -6.33 11.55 -59.58
C ALA A 160 -6.96 12.96 -59.60
N ALA A 161 -7.73 13.29 -60.63
CA ALA A 161 -8.45 14.56 -60.72
C ALA A 161 -9.54 14.69 -59.64
N GLU A 162 -10.32 13.62 -59.40
CA GLU A 162 -11.32 13.59 -58.31
C GLU A 162 -10.65 13.70 -56.93
N LEU A 163 -9.50 13.05 -56.73
CA LEU A 163 -8.71 13.17 -55.50
C LEU A 163 -8.21 14.61 -55.30
N GLU A 164 -7.73 15.26 -56.36
CA GLU A 164 -7.26 16.65 -56.32
C GLU A 164 -8.40 17.63 -56.00
N GLU A 165 -9.60 17.41 -56.54
CA GLU A 165 -10.81 18.18 -56.20
C GLU A 165 -11.24 17.96 -54.74
N LEU A 166 -11.16 16.73 -54.24
CA LEU A 166 -11.45 16.42 -52.84
C LEU A 166 -10.42 17.04 -51.90
N VAL A 167 -9.13 17.01 -52.25
CA VAL A 167 -8.06 17.67 -51.48
C VAL A 167 -8.26 19.18 -51.48
N ALA A 168 -8.57 19.80 -52.62
CA ALA A 168 -8.81 21.24 -52.73
C ALA A 168 -10.09 21.70 -51.99
N SER A 169 -11.09 20.83 -51.86
CA SER A 169 -12.33 21.13 -51.13
C SER A 169 -12.26 20.82 -49.63
N THR A 170 -11.39 19.91 -49.19
CA THR A 170 -11.26 19.51 -47.77
C THR A 170 -10.08 20.13 -47.04
N LEU A 171 -8.95 20.39 -47.71
CA LEU A 171 -7.86 21.17 -47.15
C LEU A 171 -8.05 22.64 -47.54
N PRO A 172 -8.01 23.60 -46.59
CA PRO A 172 -7.94 25.01 -46.94
C PRO A 172 -6.68 25.24 -47.79
N ALA A 173 -6.83 25.99 -48.89
CA ALA A 173 -5.69 26.46 -49.68
C ALA A 173 -4.64 27.01 -48.72
N ILE A 174 -3.52 26.31 -48.60
CA ILE A 174 -2.38 26.83 -47.86
C ILE A 174 -1.84 27.93 -48.76
N ASP A 175 -2.24 29.16 -48.46
CA ASP A 175 -1.57 30.35 -48.97
C ASP A 175 -0.06 30.14 -48.74
N GLU A 176 0.74 30.25 -49.79
CA GLU A 176 2.22 30.21 -49.71
C GLU A 176 2.80 31.42 -48.92
N ASP A 177 1.96 32.17 -48.21
CA ASP A 177 2.29 33.32 -47.36
C ASP A 177 2.23 32.95 -45.85
N PHE A 178 2.66 31.75 -45.46
CA PHE A 178 3.01 31.49 -44.06
C PHE A 178 4.34 32.16 -43.73
N ASP A 179 4.25 33.44 -43.37
CA ASP A 179 5.31 34.23 -42.73
C ASP A 179 6.04 33.38 -41.66
N ASP A 180 7.36 33.26 -41.82
CA ASP A 180 8.35 32.58 -40.96
C ASP A 180 8.37 33.15 -39.52
N LYS A 181 7.30 32.93 -38.74
CA LYS A 181 7.28 33.20 -37.30
C LYS A 181 6.53 32.10 -36.57
N LEU A 182 7.12 30.91 -36.57
CA LEU A 182 6.85 29.92 -35.53
C LEU A 182 7.08 30.58 -34.15
N PRO A 183 6.14 30.47 -33.19
CA PRO A 183 6.34 30.99 -31.85
C PRO A 183 7.51 30.26 -31.18
N ASP A 184 8.44 31.03 -30.64
CA ASP A 184 9.66 30.51 -30.04
C ASP A 184 9.31 29.61 -28.85
N VAL A 185 9.76 28.35 -28.91
CA VAL A 185 9.49 27.32 -27.91
C VAL A 185 10.09 27.79 -26.57
N PRO A 186 9.35 27.79 -25.46
CA PRO A 186 9.88 28.26 -24.19
C PRO A 186 11.07 27.38 -23.76
N VAL A 187 12.28 27.95 -23.82
CA VAL A 187 13.51 27.35 -23.28
C VAL A 187 13.48 27.50 -21.76
N GLY A 188 12.68 26.66 -21.10
CA GLY A 188 12.70 26.46 -19.66
C GLY A 188 13.15 25.04 -19.36
N GLU A 189 14.39 24.87 -18.89
CA GLU A 189 14.89 23.59 -18.40
C GLU A 189 13.97 23.03 -17.30
N PRO A 190 13.70 21.71 -17.30
CA PRO A 190 12.86 21.10 -16.29
C PRO A 190 13.53 21.21 -14.91
N ILE A 191 12.79 21.72 -13.92
CA ILE A 191 13.19 21.77 -12.52
C ILE A 191 13.33 20.33 -12.01
N GLY A 192 14.55 19.81 -12.05
CA GLY A 192 14.96 18.52 -11.51
C GLY A 192 16.02 18.72 -10.41
N GLU A 193 15.58 18.58 -9.16
CA GLU A 193 16.33 18.30 -7.92
C GLU A 193 17.84 18.65 -7.87
N GLU A 194 18.17 19.83 -7.32
CA GLU A 194 19.52 20.12 -6.83
C GLU A 194 19.83 19.40 -5.50
N LYS A 195 20.56 18.29 -5.58
CA LYS A 195 21.35 17.77 -4.44
C LYS A 195 22.52 18.73 -4.16
N LYS A 196 22.39 19.55 -3.12
CA LYS A 196 23.49 20.37 -2.56
C LYS A 196 24.68 19.50 -2.11
N LYS A 197 25.72 19.40 -2.94
CA LYS A 197 27.08 19.04 -2.50
C LYS A 197 27.79 20.27 -1.95
N LYS A 198 27.87 20.40 -0.61
CA LYS A 198 28.79 21.35 0.04
C LYS A 198 30.23 20.90 -0.20
N LYS A 199 30.98 21.66 -1.00
CA LYS A 199 32.46 21.64 -0.96
C LYS A 199 32.89 22.29 0.37
N LYS A 200 33.60 21.54 1.20
CA LYS A 200 34.41 22.10 2.30
C LYS A 200 35.77 22.45 1.71
N GLU A 201 36.15 23.72 1.79
CA GLU A 201 37.55 24.14 1.71
C GLU A 201 38.32 23.45 2.84
N ILE A 202 39.46 22.85 2.48
CA ILE A 202 40.41 22.26 3.41
C ILE A 202 41.53 23.29 3.55
N GLU A 203 41.64 23.90 4.73
CA GLU A 203 42.81 24.69 5.12
C GLU A 203 44.04 23.78 5.22
N PRO A 204 45.23 24.21 4.76
CA PRO A 204 46.45 23.43 4.90
C PRO A 204 47.03 23.56 6.30
N GLU A 205 47.21 22.42 6.99
CA GLU A 205 47.89 22.31 8.27
C GLU A 205 49.33 22.84 8.20
N ARG A 206 49.64 23.82 9.05
CA ARG A 206 51.01 24.22 9.36
C ARG A 206 51.71 23.09 10.12
N ARG A 207 52.65 22.41 9.46
CA ARG A 207 53.76 21.73 10.13
C ARG A 207 54.94 22.68 10.23
N VAL A 208 55.36 23.01 11.45
CA VAL A 208 56.75 23.39 11.74
C VAL A 208 57.15 22.63 13.00
N ALA A 209 58.13 21.75 12.83
CA ALA A 209 58.81 21.00 13.87
C ALA A 209 59.68 21.93 14.72
N LEU A 210 59.93 21.54 15.97
CA LEU A 210 61.22 21.80 16.61
C LEU A 210 61.54 20.62 17.55
N GLU A 211 62.70 20.03 17.26
CA GLU A 211 63.43 19.03 18.05
C GLU A 211 63.97 19.60 19.38
N ALA A 212 64.49 18.65 20.16
CA ALA A 212 65.58 18.73 21.16
C ALA A 212 65.14 18.59 22.63
#